data_AF-A0A223MAY2-F1
#
_entry.id   AF-A0A223MAY2-F1
#
_cell.length_a   1.000
_cell.length_b   1.000
_cell.length_c   1.000
_cell.angle_alpha   90.00
_cell.angle_beta   90.00
_cell.angle_gamma   90.00
#
_symmetry.space_group_name_H-M   'P 1'
#
loop_
_entity.id
_entity.type
_entity.pdbx_description
1 polymer ?
#
loop_
_entity_poly.entity_id
_entity_poly.type
_entity_poly.pdbx_seq_one_letter_code
_entity_poly.pdbx_strand_id
1 'polypeptide(L)' 'MDKFSRTVLGDIHPSELGVVDCHDHLIKNYGPEAHEHPDFVMLSNEAAIAESLEYASRVEKQ' A
#
# COMPACT_ATOMS: atom_id res chain seq x y z
N MET A 1 21.63 16.13 8.59
CA MET A 1 20.79 16.04 7.39
C MET A 1 19.41 15.67 7.87
N ASP A 2 18.40 16.45 7.52
CA ASP A 2 17.03 16.14 7.93
C ASP A 2 16.57 14.83 7.30
N LYS A 3 15.75 14.06 8.02
CA LYS A 3 15.27 12.76 7.54
C LYS A 3 13.99 12.96 6.73
N PHE A 4 13.77 12.12 5.72
CA PHE A 4 12.55 12.13 4.92
C PHE A 4 12.12 10.69 4.59
N SER A 5 10.83 10.54 4.28
CA SER A 5 10.24 9.35 3.68
C SER A 5 9.68 9.72 2.31
N ARG A 6 10.03 8.97 1.26
CA ARG A 6 9.59 9.25 -0.11
C ARG A 6 8.31 8.50 -0.43
N THR A 7 7.23 9.23 -0.65
CA THR A 7 5.94 8.66 -1.12
C THR A 7 5.80 8.86 -2.63
N VAL A 8 4.77 8.26 -3.22
CA VAL A 8 4.42 8.49 -4.64
C VAL A 8 3.92 9.92 -4.92
N LEU A 9 3.54 10.67 -3.88
CA LEU A 9 3.08 12.07 -3.98
C LEU A 9 4.17 13.10 -3.61
N GLY A 10 5.36 12.65 -3.22
CA GLY A 10 6.46 13.50 -2.78
C GLY A 10 7.08 13.07 -1.45
N ASP A 11 8.09 13.82 -1.01
CA ASP A 11 8.80 13.58 0.24
C ASP A 11 8.00 14.17 1.43
N ILE A 12 7.94 13.43 2.54
CA ILE A 12 7.34 13.85 3.83
C ILE A 12 8.35 13.65 4.96
N HIS A 13 8.16 14.33 6.09
CA HIS A 13 8.93 14.06 7.30
C HIS A 13 8.47 12.71 7.91
N PRO A 14 9.36 11.85 8.45
CA PRO A 14 8.97 10.53 8.96
C PRO A 14 7.91 10.55 10.06
N SER A 15 7.75 11.64 10.80
CA SER A 15 6.69 11.77 11.81
C SER A 15 5.28 11.89 11.21
N GLU A 16 5.16 12.18 9.92
CA GLU A 16 3.87 12.30 9.20
C GLU A 16 3.31 10.94 8.76
N LEU A 17 4.11 9.86 8.83
CA LEU A 17 3.71 8.53 8.36
C LEU A 17 2.55 7.90 9.14
N GLY A 18 2.35 8.26 10.40
CA GLY A 18 1.32 7.65 11.25
C GLY A 18 1.54 6.15 11.49
N VAL A 19 0.46 5.36 11.46
CA VAL A 19 0.51 3.89 11.54
C VAL A 19 0.77 3.32 10.15
N VAL A 20 1.83 2.50 10.03
CA VAL A 20 2.35 2.03 8.73
C VAL A 20 2.27 0.51 8.65
N ASP A 21 1.66 0.02 7.58
CA ASP A 21 1.96 -1.32 7.07
C ASP A 21 3.24 -1.24 6.23
N CYS A 22 4.28 -1.92 6.69
CA CYS A 22 5.61 -1.85 6.11
C CYS A 22 5.81 -2.82 4.93
N HIS A 23 4.87 -3.74 4.64
CA HIS A 23 5.00 -4.67 3.53
C HIS A 23 3.63 -5.22 3.09
N ASP A 24 3.06 -4.62 2.04
CA ASP A 24 1.79 -5.07 1.45
C ASP A 24 1.77 -4.85 -0.07
N HIS A 25 0.73 -5.35 -0.75
CA HIS A 25 0.55 -5.29 -2.20
C HIS A 25 -0.86 -4.78 -2.56
N LEU A 26 -0.93 -3.72 -3.37
CA LEU A 26 -2.20 -3.23 -3.92
C LEU A 26 -2.46 -3.79 -5.33
N ILE A 27 -1.46 -3.73 -6.21
CA ILE A 27 -1.56 -4.14 -7.62
C ILE A 27 -0.39 -5.07 -7.95
N LYS A 28 -0.71 -6.27 -8.43
CA LYS A 28 0.24 -7.26 -8.96
C LYS A 28 -0.11 -7.53 -10.41
N ASN A 29 0.51 -6.74 -11.29
CA ASN A 29 0.24 -6.74 -12.72
C ASN A 29 1.11 -7.75 -13.47
N TYR A 30 0.75 -9.03 -13.36
CA TYR A 30 1.50 -10.16 -13.92
C TYR A 30 2.97 -10.19 -13.42
N GLY A 31 3.81 -11.01 -14.06
CA GLY A 31 5.20 -11.24 -13.67
C GLY A 31 5.46 -12.71 -13.34
N PRO A 32 6.66 -13.04 -12.81
CA PRO A 32 7.04 -14.42 -12.52
C PRO A 32 6.04 -15.18 -11.64
N GLU A 33 5.49 -14.52 -10.61
CA GLU A 33 4.53 -15.13 -9.68
C GLU A 33 3.21 -15.53 -10.36
N ALA A 34 2.77 -14.79 -11.39
CA ALA A 34 1.54 -15.12 -12.12
C ALA A 34 1.65 -16.43 -12.91
N HIS A 35 2.86 -16.93 -13.18
CA HIS A 35 3.08 -18.24 -13.77
C HIS A 35 2.90 -19.38 -12.75
N GLU A 36 3.06 -19.08 -11.46
CA GLU A 36 2.93 -20.06 -10.37
C GLU A 36 1.47 -20.25 -9.97
N HIS A 37 0.70 -19.15 -9.89
CA HIS A 37 -0.71 -19.20 -9.53
C HIS A 37 -1.51 -17.99 -10.04
N PRO A 38 -2.74 -18.17 -10.57
CA PRO A 38 -3.58 -17.06 -11.05
C PRO A 38 -3.95 -16.07 -9.94
N ASP A 39 -4.06 -16.49 -8.69
CA ASP A 39 -4.40 -15.61 -7.55
C ASP A 39 -3.36 -14.53 -7.28
N PHE A 40 -2.13 -14.67 -7.80
CA PHE A 40 -1.14 -13.60 -7.72
C PHE A 40 -1.46 -12.41 -8.63
N VAL A 41 -2.45 -12.51 -9.52
CA VAL A 41 -2.88 -11.42 -10.39
C VAL A 41 -3.91 -10.56 -9.65
N MET A 42 -3.48 -9.38 -9.21
CA MET A 42 -4.30 -8.40 -8.48
C MET A 42 -4.42 -7.12 -9.31
N LEU A 43 -5.53 -6.93 -10.01
CA LEU A 43 -5.71 -5.85 -11.01
C LEU A 43 -6.89 -4.89 -10.72
N SER A 44 -7.66 -5.11 -9.66
CA SER A 44 -8.83 -4.27 -9.37
C SER A 44 -8.44 -3.04 -8.57
N ASN A 45 -8.40 -1.87 -9.23
CA ASN A 45 -8.22 -0.59 -8.55
C ASN A 45 -9.36 -0.32 -7.53
N GLU A 46 -10.59 -0.69 -7.87
CA GLU A 46 -11.76 -0.49 -6.98
C GLU A 46 -11.59 -1.26 -5.67
N ALA A 47 -11.19 -2.53 -5.75
CA ALA A 47 -10.96 -3.35 -4.55
C ALA A 47 -9.75 -2.84 -3.74
N ALA A 48 -8.66 -2.47 -4.40
CA ALA A 48 -7.48 -1.93 -3.73
C ALA A 48 -7.78 -0.62 -2.97
N ILE A 49 -8.61 0.26 -3.54
CA ILE A 49 -9.08 1.48 -2.88
C ILE A 49 -9.97 1.14 -1.68
N ALA A 50 -10.94 0.23 -1.85
CA ALA A 50 -11.85 -0.17 -0.77
C ALA A 50 -11.09 -0.72 0.45
N GLU A 51 -10.14 -1.64 0.23
CA GLU A 51 -9.32 -2.23 1.30
C GLU A 51 -8.42 -1.19 1.97
N SER A 52 -7.82 -0.28 1.18
CA SER A 52 -7.00 0.82 1.72
C SER A 52 -7.80 1.77 2.61
N LEU A 53 -9.05 2.06 2.21
CA LEU A 53 -9.97 2.89 3.01
C LEU A 53 -10.42 2.17 4.29
N GLU A 54 -10.62 0.85 4.21
CA GLU A 54 -10.88 0.05 5.41
C GLU A 54 -9.71 0.12 6.40
N TYR A 55 -8.47 -0.09 5.93
CA TYR A 55 -7.26 0.05 6.74
C TYR A 55 -7.21 1.44 7.42
N ALA A 56 -7.37 2.51 6.63
CA ALA A 56 -7.37 3.87 7.15
C ALA A 56 -8.44 4.09 8.25
N SER A 57 -9.66 3.57 8.03
CA SER A 57 -10.78 3.72 8.98
C SER A 57 -10.57 3.00 10.33
N ARG A 58 -9.69 1.99 10.37
CA ARG A 58 -9.37 1.22 11.58
C ARG A 58 -8.28 1.88 12.40
N VAL A 59 -7.38 2.62 11.76
CA VAL A 59 -6.34 3.41 12.43
C VAL A 59 -6.94 4.59 13.19
N GLU A 60 -7.99 5.23 12.65
CA GLU A 60 -8.67 6.36 13.32
C GLU A 60 -9.41 5.98 14.62
N LYS A 61 -9.59 4.68 14.90
CA LYS A 61 -10.32 4.17 16.06
C LYS A 61 -9.43 3.72 17.22
N GLN A 62 -8.11 3.84 17.08
CA GLN A 62 -7.11 3.49 18.12
C GLN A 62 -6.62 4.74 18.84
#